data_AF-A0A1J5CFN1-F1
#
_entry.id   AF-A0A1J5CFN1-F1
#
_cell.length_a   1.000
_cell.length_b   1.000
_cell.length_c   1.000
_cell.angle_alpha   90.00
_cell.angle_beta   90.00
_cell.angle_gamma   90.00
#
_symmetry.space_group_name_H-M   'P 1'
#
loop_
_entity.id
_entity.type
_entity.pdbx_description
1 polymer ?
#
loop_
_entity_poly.entity_id
_entity_poly.type
_entity_poly.pdbx_seq_one_letter_code
_entity_poly.pdbx_strand_id
1 'polypeptide(L)'
;MRCDDANAATHWVNVDDELAQQTYSRDADDDKFIHAALAAGAPWLISGVQDLLTVRAVLGISIVTPAQALGMANFCPSGTTSRSA
;
A
#
# COMPACT_ATOMS: atom_id res chain seq x y z
N MET A 1 -23.58 3.51 -1.10
CA MET A 1 -22.13 3.79 -0.99
C MET A 1 -21.69 4.26 -2.36
N ARG A 2 -21.37 5.54 -2.52
CA ARG A 2 -20.95 6.11 -3.81
C ARG A 2 -19.49 6.51 -3.65
N CYS A 3 -18.62 5.73 -4.28
CA CYS A 3 -17.19 6.00 -4.33
C CYS A 3 -16.95 7.05 -5.43
N ASP A 4 -17.43 8.27 -5.25
CA ASP A 4 -17.13 9.32 -6.20
C ASP A 4 -15.78 9.95 -5.80
N ASP A 5 -14.86 9.95 -6.76
CA ASP A 5 -13.52 10.53 -6.77
C ASP A 5 -12.47 9.92 -5.83
N ALA A 6 -11.89 8.80 -6.26
CA ALA A 6 -10.51 8.49 -5.90
C ALA A 6 -9.60 9.57 -6.49
N ASN A 7 -9.24 10.58 -5.70
CA ASN A 7 -8.21 11.53 -6.08
C ASN A 7 -6.88 10.78 -6.20
N ALA A 8 -6.49 10.44 -7.43
CA ALA A 8 -5.24 9.79 -7.71
C ALA A 8 -4.11 10.82 -7.59
N ALA A 9 -3.28 10.67 -6.57
CA ALA A 9 -2.03 11.40 -6.42
C ALA A 9 -0.85 10.47 -6.76
N THR A 10 0.21 11.03 -7.32
CA THR A 10 1.47 10.31 -7.57
C THR A 10 2.57 10.90 -6.72
N HIS A 11 3.31 10.04 -6.02
CA HIS A 11 4.47 10.42 -5.23
C HIS A 11 5.70 9.64 -5.73
N TRP A 12 6.72 10.36 -6.17
CA TRP A 12 8.00 9.78 -6.55
C TRP A 12 8.88 9.60 -5.32
N VAL A 13 9.48 8.42 -5.19
CA VAL A 13 10.36 8.07 -4.08
C VAL A 13 11.67 7.51 -4.62
N ASN A 14 12.76 7.76 -3.90
CA ASN A 14 14.05 7.13 -4.18
C ASN A 14 14.18 5.87 -3.33
N VAL A 15 14.60 4.78 -3.96
CA VAL A 15 14.95 3.53 -3.28
C VAL A 15 16.47 3.49 -3.19
N ASP A 16 17.00 3.46 -1.97
CA ASP A 16 18.44 3.37 -1.75
C ASP A 16 18.99 1.98 -2.10
N ASP A 17 20.27 1.90 -2.47
CA ASP A 17 20.92 0.67 -2.96
C ASP A 17 20.87 -0.49 -1.96
N GLU A 18 20.91 -0.20 -0.65
CA GLU A 18 20.81 -1.22 0.40
C GLU A 18 19.42 -1.88 0.42
N LEU A 19 18.37 -1.08 0.20
CA LEU A 19 17.00 -1.57 0.12
C LEU A 19 16.77 -2.33 -1.19
N ALA A 20 17.30 -1.83 -2.30
CA ALA A 20 17.17 -2.46 -3.62
C ALA A 20 17.81 -3.86 -3.70
N GLN A 21 18.78 -4.16 -2.84
CA GLN A 21 19.42 -5.48 -2.75
C GLN A 21 18.63 -6.49 -1.90
N GLN A 22 17.59 -6.07 -1.20
CA GLN A 22 16.76 -6.97 -0.38
C GLN A 22 15.75 -7.71 -1.25
N THR A 23 15.62 -9.02 -1.01
CA THR A 23 14.65 -9.88 -1.69
C THR A 23 13.53 -10.28 -0.74
N TYR A 24 12.29 -10.03 -1.14
CA TYR A 24 11.10 -10.29 -0.32
C TYR A 24 10.12 -11.24 -0.99
N SER A 25 10.01 -11.15 -2.32
CA SER A 25 9.22 -12.04 -3.16
C SER A 25 10.09 -13.13 -3.80
N ARG A 26 9.43 -14.15 -4.34
CA ARG A 26 10.07 -15.15 -5.21
C ARG A 26 10.33 -14.60 -6.60
N ASP A 27 9.51 -13.64 -7.03
CA ASP A 27 9.69 -12.89 -8.26
C ASP A 27 10.41 -11.58 -7.94
N ALA A 28 11.62 -11.42 -8.46
CA ALA A 28 12.44 -10.23 -8.23
C ALA A 28 11.79 -8.96 -8.82
N ASP A 29 10.88 -9.08 -9.79
CA ASP A 29 10.15 -7.92 -10.31
C ASP A 29 9.11 -7.39 -9.32
N ASP A 30 8.54 -8.26 -8.47
CA ASP A 30 7.59 -7.87 -7.44
C ASP A 30 8.25 -7.07 -6.29
N ASP A 31 9.54 -7.30 -6.04
CA ASP A 31 10.30 -6.61 -5.00
C ASP A 31 10.29 -5.09 -5.21
N LYS A 32 10.21 -4.62 -6.46
CA LYS A 32 10.15 -3.19 -6.81
C LYS A 32 8.97 -2.48 -6.13
N PHE A 33 7.82 -3.14 -6.03
CA PHE A 33 6.63 -2.56 -5.38
C PHE A 33 6.80 -2.50 -3.87
N ILE A 34 7.46 -3.50 -3.28
CA ILE A 34 7.74 -3.57 -1.86
C ILE A 34 8.78 -2.51 -1.48
N HIS A 35 9.86 -2.38 -2.26
CA HIS A 35 10.87 -1.34 -2.09
C HIS A 35 10.27 0.06 -2.17
N ALA A 36 9.41 0.31 -3.17
CA ALA A 36 8.74 1.60 -3.30
C ALA A 36 7.85 1.91 -2.08
N ALA A 37 7.10 0.92 -1.59
CA ALA A 37 6.25 1.10 -0.41
C ALA A 37 7.08 1.39 0.86
N LEU A 38 8.22 0.73 1.03
CA LEU A 38 9.13 0.97 2.16
C LEU A 38 9.79 2.34 2.08
N ALA A 39 10.31 2.71 0.91
CA ALA A 39 10.90 4.02 0.67
C ALA A 39 9.88 5.16 0.87
N ALA A 40 8.62 4.94 0.49
CA ALA A 40 7.53 5.88 0.74
C ALA A 40 7.06 5.93 2.20
N GLY A 41 7.52 5.01 3.06
CA GLY A 41 6.98 4.83 4.40
C GLY A 41 5.48 4.47 4.40
N ALA A 42 5.02 3.82 3.34
CA ALA A 42 3.61 3.49 3.17
C ALA A 42 3.21 2.34 4.10
N PRO A 43 2.17 2.49 4.96
CA PRO A 43 1.74 1.43 5.86
C PRO A 43 1.07 0.27 5.11
N TRP A 44 0.60 0.52 3.88
CA TRP A 44 -0.16 -0.43 3.07
C TRP A 44 0.33 -0.48 1.63
N LEU A 45 0.42 -1.70 1.10
CA LEU A 45 0.57 -1.98 -0.33
C LEU A 45 -0.68 -2.72 -0.81
N ILE A 46 -1.44 -2.12 -1.72
CA ILE A 46 -2.67 -2.72 -2.23
C ILE A 46 -2.38 -3.41 -3.54
N SER A 47 -2.59 -4.71 -3.60
CA SER A 47 -2.38 -5.49 -4.82
C SER A 47 -3.42 -6.60 -4.98
N GLY A 48 -3.82 -6.86 -6.23
CA GLY A 48 -4.63 -8.02 -6.59
C GLY A 48 -3.78 -9.24 -6.98
N VAL A 49 -2.45 -9.11 -7.02
CA VAL A 49 -1.54 -10.17 -7.46
C VAL A 49 -1.31 -11.14 -6.30
N GLN A 50 -1.56 -12.42 -6.55
CA GLN A 50 -1.54 -13.44 -5.51
C GLN A 50 -0.13 -13.67 -4.93
N ASP A 51 0.92 -13.57 -5.75
CA ASP A 51 2.30 -13.76 -5.30
C ASP A 51 2.73 -12.68 -4.30
N LEU A 52 2.39 -11.41 -4.57
CA LEU A 52 2.60 -10.31 -3.62
C LEU A 52 1.89 -10.53 -2.27
N LEU A 53 0.71 -11.16 -2.27
CA LEU A 53 -0.05 -11.46 -1.04
C LEU A 53 0.56 -12.61 -0.22
N THR A 54 1.46 -13.41 -0.80
CA THR A 54 2.18 -14.46 -0.07
C THR A 54 3.42 -13.95 0.65
N VAL A 55 3.88 -12.75 0.32
CA VAL A 55 4.98 -12.09 1.03
C VAL A 55 4.50 -11.75 2.44
N ARG A 56 5.03 -12.46 3.44
CA ARG A 56 4.73 -12.16 4.85
C ARG A 56 5.03 -10.69 5.12
N ALA A 57 4.20 -10.05 5.94
CA ALA A 57 4.43 -8.70 6.44
C ALA A 57 5.73 -8.68 7.27
N VAL A 58 6.87 -8.48 6.62
CA VAL A 58 8.20 -8.59 7.24
C VAL A 58 8.68 -7.23 7.75
N LEU A 59 8.07 -6.12 7.33
CA LEU A 59 8.69 -4.78 7.45
C LEU A 59 7.72 -3.67 7.87
N GLY A 60 6.62 -4.02 8.55
CA GLY A 60 5.63 -3.02 8.98
C GLY A 60 4.69 -2.52 7.87
N ILE A 61 4.77 -3.10 6.68
CA ILE A 61 3.82 -2.87 5.58
C ILE A 61 2.82 -4.02 5.54
N SER A 62 1.53 -3.69 5.46
CA SER A 62 0.48 -4.68 5.20
C SER A 62 0.16 -4.75 3.72
N ILE A 63 0.38 -5.91 3.11
CA ILE A 63 -0.02 -6.17 1.73
C ILE A 63 -1.45 -6.70 1.74
N VAL A 64 -2.37 -6.00 1.08
CA VAL A 64 -3.80 -6.30 1.13
C VAL A 64 -4.42 -6.28 -0.26
N THR A 65 -5.51 -7.02 -0.44
CA THR A 65 -6.34 -6.90 -1.64
C THR A 65 -7.15 -5.60 -1.63
N PRO A 66 -7.59 -5.11 -2.80
CA PRO A 66 -8.50 -3.97 -2.87
C PRO A 66 -9.79 -4.18 -2.05
N ALA A 67 -10.33 -5.40 -2.07
CA ALA A 67 -11.53 -5.75 -1.30
C ALA A 67 -11.29 -5.67 0.23
N GLN A 68 -10.13 -6.13 0.69
CA GLN A 68 -9.73 -5.99 2.10
C GLN A 68 -9.51 -4.52 2.48
N ALA A 69 -8.84 -3.74 1.63
CA ALA A 69 -8.63 -2.32 1.87
C ALA A 69 -9.95 -1.56 2.03
N LEU A 70 -10.94 -1.81 1.17
CA LEU A 70 -12.28 -1.20 1.28
C LEU A 70 -13.01 -1.56 2.58
N GLY A 71 -12.72 -2.72 3.18
CA GLY A 71 -13.29 -3.14 4.47
C GLY A 71 -12.59 -2.56 5.70
N MET A 72 -11.42 -1.92 5.54
CA MET A 72 -10.66 -1.36 6.67
C MET A 72 -11.20 0.01 7.08
N ALA A 73 -11.58 0.16 8.35
CA ALA A 73 -12.14 1.40 8.90
C ALA A 73 -11.24 2.63 8.74
N ASN A 74 -9.92 2.44 8.62
CA ASN A 74 -8.94 3.51 8.51
C ASN A 74 -8.49 3.79 7.06
N PHE A 75 -8.96 3.01 6.08
CA PHE A 75 -8.55 3.16 4.68
C PHE A 75 -9.31 4.30 3.98
N CYS A 76 -10.57 4.51 4.36
CA CYS A 76 -11.33 5.72 4.09
C CYS A 76 -11.58 6.43 5.41
N PRO A 77 -10.83 7.49 5.77
CA PRO A 77 -11.28 8.37 6.84
C PRO A 77 -12.62 8.93 6.37
N SER A 78 -13.71 8.41 6.93
CA SER A 78 -15.03 8.99 6.77
C SER A 78 -14.86 10.44 7.18
N GLY A 79 -14.94 11.35 6.21
CA GLY A 79 -14.87 12.78 6.47
C GLY A 79 -15.83 13.07 7.61
N THR A 80 -15.28 13.38 8.79
CA THR A 80 -16.08 13.84 9.91
C THR A 80 -16.55 15.21 9.49
N THR A 81 -17.68 15.27 8.77
CA THR A 81 -18.46 16.51 8.67
C THR A 81 -18.94 16.81 10.08
N SER A 82 -18.13 17.54 10.83
CA SER A 82 -18.58 18.38 11.92
C SER A 82 -19.54 19.39 11.30
N ARG A 83 -20.83 19.07 11.27
CA ARG A 83 -21.86 20.08 11.13
C ARG A 83 -21.91 20.82 12.45
N SER A 84 -21.20 21.94 12.50
CA SER A 84 -21.39 22.94 13.54
C SER A 84 -22.75 23.60 13.33
N ALA A 85 -23.57 23.48 14.38
CA ALA A 85 -24.78 24.23 14.77
C ALA A 85 -25.68 24.84 13.69
#